data_AF-A0A937Z1F5-F1
#
_entry.id   AF-A0A937Z1F5-F1
#
_cell.length_a   1.000
_cell.length_b   1.000
_cell.length_c   1.000
_cell.angle_alpha   90.00
_cell.angle_beta   90.00
_cell.angle_gamma   90.00
#
_symmetry.space_group_name_H-M   'P 1'
#
loop_
_entity.id
_entity.type
_entity.pdbx_description
1 polymer ?
#
loop_
_entity_poly.entity_id
_entity_poly.type
_entity_poly.pdbx_seq_one_letter_code
_entity_poly.pdbx_strand_id
1 'polypeptide(L)'
;MVKKILLGLGALMVVLLGVMSVRAARLPSRQAAPEAPVSIAVDADAAAERLAGAIRFRTISNERVEDTDTAAFLALHEYFAATYPLVHQNLSRETVAGLSLLYTWEGTDPAREPIVLMGHMDVVPVVPGTEGDWLHD
;
A
#
# COMPACT_ATOMS: atom_id res chain seq x y z
N MET A 1 43.61 -4.75 -30.18
CA MET A 1 42.79 -5.50 -29.19
C MET A 1 41.56 -4.70 -28.76
N VAL A 2 41.73 -3.45 -28.31
CA VAL A 2 40.64 -2.54 -27.89
C VAL A 2 39.51 -2.37 -28.91
N LYS A 3 39.80 -2.21 -30.21
CA LYS A 3 38.77 -2.09 -31.27
C LYS A 3 37.84 -3.31 -31.36
N LYS A 4 38.37 -4.53 -31.16
CA LYS A 4 37.58 -5.77 -31.18
C LYS A 4 36.70 -5.89 -29.93
N ILE A 5 37.20 -5.43 -28.78
CA ILE A 5 36.46 -5.36 -27.52
C ILE A 5 35.32 -4.34 -27.64
N LEU A 6 35.59 -3.14 -28.16
CA LEU A 6 34.58 -2.11 -28.38
C LEU A 6 33.49 -2.56 -29.37
N LEU A 7 33.86 -3.26 -30.44
CA LEU A 7 32.89 -3.85 -31.37
C LEU A 7 32.04 -4.93 -30.71
N GLY A 8 32.65 -5.79 -29.89
CA GLY A 8 31.92 -6.80 -29.12
C GLY A 8 30.94 -6.20 -28.11
N LEU A 9 31.36 -5.16 -27.38
CA LEU A 9 30.50 -4.42 -26.45
C LEU A 9 29.37 -3.68 -27.17
N GLY A 10 29.65 -3.07 -28.33
CA GLY A 10 28.62 -2.43 -29.15
C GLY A 10 27.58 -3.42 -29.66
N ALA A 11 28.02 -4.58 -30.15
CA ALA A 11 27.11 -5.65 -30.58
C ALA A 11 26.26 -6.17 -29.40
N LEU A 12 26.86 -6.38 -28.23
CA LEU A 12 26.15 -6.80 -27.03
C LEU A 12 25.11 -5.76 -26.59
N MET A 13 25.45 -4.47 -26.65
CA MET A 13 24.52 -3.37 -26.35
C MET A 13 23.32 -3.36 -27.30
N VAL A 14 23.56 -3.53 -28.61
CA VAL A 14 22.48 -3.60 -29.62
C VAL A 14 21.56 -4.80 -29.36
N VAL A 15 22.13 -5.97 -29.03
CA VAL A 15 21.34 -7.16 -28.68
C VAL A 15 20.50 -6.90 -27.42
N LEU A 16 21.09 -6.32 -26.37
CA LEU A 16 20.38 -6.00 -25.14
C LEU A 16 19.22 -5.03 -25.39
N LEU A 17 19.46 -3.95 -26.14
CA LEU A 17 18.43 -2.97 -26.50
C LEU A 17 17.31 -3.61 -27.34
N GLY A 18 17.66 -4.49 -28.27
CA GLY A 18 16.70 -5.25 -29.05
C GLY A 18 15.82 -6.15 -28.19
N VAL A 19 16.42 -6.92 -27.27
CA VAL A 19 15.69 -7.77 -26.32
C VAL A 19 14.77 -6.94 -25.42
N MET A 20 15.28 -5.83 -24.87
CA MET A 20 14.48 -4.93 -24.02
C MET A 20 13.29 -4.34 -24.77
N SER A 21 13.49 -3.88 -26.01
CA SER A 21 12.43 -3.31 -26.85
C SER A 21 11.37 -4.36 -27.18
N VAL A 22 11.78 -5.57 -27.55
CA VAL A 22 10.85 -6.68 -27.81
C VAL A 22 10.08 -7.07 -26.54
N ARG A 23 10.74 -7.12 -25.38
CA ARG A 23 10.05 -7.40 -24.11
C ARG A 23 9.07 -6.30 -23.73
N ALA A 24 9.44 -5.04 -23.89
CA ALA A 24 8.57 -3.90 -23.61
C ALA A 24 7.33 -3.92 -24.51
N ALA A 25 7.51 -4.12 -25.82
CA ALA A 25 6.41 -4.18 -26.78
C ALA A 25 5.48 -5.38 -26.58
N ARG A 26 5.96 -6.45 -25.95
CA ARG A 26 5.18 -7.69 -25.68
C ARG A 26 4.68 -7.78 -24.25
N LEU A 27 4.88 -6.75 -23.42
CA LEU A 27 4.42 -6.77 -22.04
C LEU A 27 2.89 -6.72 -22.03
N PRO A 28 2.19 -7.80 -21.63
CA PRO A 28 0.73 -7.78 -21.60
C PRO A 28 0.26 -6.87 -20.46
N SER A 29 -0.90 -6.23 -20.64
CA SER A 29 -1.59 -5.61 -19.52
C SER A 29 -1.97 -6.69 -18.50
N ARG A 30 -1.65 -6.45 -17.23
CA ARG A 30 -2.11 -7.27 -16.10
C ARG A 30 -3.27 -6.62 -15.35
N GLN A 31 -3.81 -5.53 -15.88
CA GLN A 31 -5.02 -4.94 -15.30
C GLN A 31 -6.16 -5.94 -15.47
N ALA A 32 -6.84 -6.24 -14.36
CA ALA A 32 -8.06 -7.04 -14.41
C ALA A 32 -9.07 -6.34 -15.32
N ALA A 33 -9.85 -7.14 -16.06
CA ALA A 33 -10.99 -6.59 -16.78
C ALA A 33 -11.96 -5.96 -15.75
N PRO A 34 -12.53 -4.78 -16.04
CA PRO A 34 -13.48 -4.17 -15.12
C PRO A 34 -14.72 -5.06 -15.02
N GLU A 35 -15.00 -5.55 -13.81
CA GLU A 35 -16.29 -6.15 -13.50
C GLU A 35 -17.35 -5.05 -13.39
N ALA A 36 -18.63 -5.43 -13.58
CA ALA A 36 -19.72 -4.50 -13.38
C ALA A 36 -19.69 -3.99 -11.92
N PRO A 37 -19.82 -2.67 -11.69
CA PRO A 37 -19.74 -2.13 -10.34
C PRO A 37 -20.87 -2.69 -9.49
N VAL A 38 -20.51 -3.32 -8.38
CA VAL A 38 -21.47 -3.69 -7.33
C VAL A 38 -21.80 -2.41 -6.56
N SER A 39 -23.07 -2.01 -6.58
CA SER A 39 -23.53 -0.88 -5.77
C SER A 39 -23.72 -1.36 -4.33
N ILE A 40 -22.87 -0.87 -3.45
CA ILE A 40 -23.01 -1.04 -2.01
C ILE A 40 -23.37 0.34 -1.45
N ALA A 41 -24.46 0.41 -0.67
CA ALA A 41 -24.80 1.63 0.04
C ALA A 41 -23.75 1.88 1.13
N VAL A 42 -23.00 2.97 1.00
CA VAL A 42 -22.02 3.42 2.00
C VAL A 42 -22.52 4.72 2.58
N ASP A 43 -22.61 4.77 3.91
CA ASP A 43 -22.81 6.01 4.64
C ASP A 43 -21.53 6.86 4.54
N ALA A 44 -21.57 7.86 3.66
CA ALA A 44 -20.44 8.71 3.34
C ALA A 44 -20.02 9.58 4.53
N ASP A 45 -20.98 10.09 5.30
CA ASP A 45 -20.71 10.95 6.44
C ASP A 45 -20.05 10.14 7.56
N ALA A 46 -20.60 8.96 7.87
CA ALA A 46 -19.98 8.07 8.85
C ALA A 46 -18.60 7.58 8.40
N ALA A 47 -18.38 7.35 7.10
CA ALA A 47 -17.05 7.01 6.58
C ALA A 47 -16.05 8.16 6.72
N ALA A 48 -16.48 9.39 6.41
CA ALA A 48 -15.67 10.59 6.58
C ALA A 48 -15.32 10.84 8.05
N GLU A 49 -16.26 10.66 8.98
CA GLU A 49 -16.01 10.77 10.42
C GLU A 49 -14.98 9.75 10.90
N ARG A 50 -15.10 8.49 10.46
CA ARG A 50 -14.14 7.44 10.82
C ARG A 50 -12.74 7.74 10.30
N LEU A 51 -12.64 8.23 9.06
CA LEU A 51 -11.39 8.67 8.46
C LEU A 51 -10.81 9.87 9.22
N ALA A 52 -11.62 10.87 9.53
CA ALA A 52 -11.22 12.05 10.30
C ALA A 52 -10.70 11.67 11.70
N GLY A 53 -11.25 10.64 12.33
CA GLY A 53 -10.69 10.09 13.56
C GLY A 53 -9.35 9.38 13.35
N ALA A 54 -9.20 8.61 12.26
CA ALA A 54 -7.97 7.88 11.95
C ALA A 54 -6.78 8.80 11.62
N ILE A 55 -6.99 9.89 10.87
CA ILE A 55 -5.90 10.80 10.48
C ILE A 55 -5.33 11.61 11.64
N ARG A 56 -5.99 11.64 12.80
CA ARG A 56 -5.48 12.31 14.01
C ARG A 56 -4.37 11.52 14.70
N PHE A 57 -4.24 10.22 14.40
CA PHE A 57 -3.12 9.41 14.89
C PHE A 57 -1.90 9.69 14.01
N ARG A 58 -0.89 10.34 14.59
CA ARG A 58 0.33 10.78 13.89
C ARG A 58 1.30 9.60 13.66
N THR A 59 0.92 8.67 12.80
CA THR A 59 1.71 7.50 12.38
C THR A 59 2.87 7.91 11.45
N ILE A 60 3.69 8.87 11.88
CA ILE A 60 4.75 9.46 11.05
C ILE A 60 5.86 8.42 10.81
N SER A 61 6.17 8.20 9.54
CA SER A 61 7.26 7.35 9.08
C SER A 61 8.61 8.03 9.34
N ASN A 62 9.58 7.28 9.86
CA ASN A 62 10.92 7.77 10.16
C ASN A 62 11.97 6.94 9.40
N GLU A 63 13.09 7.57 9.04
CA GLU A 63 14.21 6.88 8.37
C GLU A 63 14.78 5.74 9.24
N ARG A 64 14.75 5.93 10.56
CA ARG A 64 15.18 4.95 11.55
C ARG A 64 13.97 4.38 12.27
N VAL A 65 13.88 3.05 12.33
CA VAL A 65 12.75 2.34 12.93
C VAL A 65 12.64 2.65 14.43
N GLU A 66 13.77 2.80 15.10
CA GLU A 66 13.88 3.15 16.52
C GLU A 66 13.31 4.53 16.87
N ASP A 67 13.19 5.43 15.89
CA ASP A 67 12.61 6.77 16.06
C ASP A 67 11.08 6.75 15.79
N THR A 68 10.53 5.60 15.38
CA THR A 68 9.09 5.45 15.12
C THR A 68 8.31 5.47 16.42
N ASP A 69 7.34 6.39 16.52
CA ASP A 69 6.38 6.40 17.62
C ASP A 69 5.41 5.22 17.49
N THR A 70 5.82 4.08 18.04
CA THR A 70 5.01 2.86 18.06
C THR A 70 3.68 3.04 18.79
N ALA A 71 3.59 3.99 19.74
CA ALA A 71 2.36 4.23 20.49
C ALA A 71 1.26 4.82 19.60
N ALA A 72 1.61 5.68 18.63
CA ALA A 72 0.65 6.21 17.67
C ALA A 72 -0.01 5.10 16.82
N PHE A 73 0.77 4.13 16.36
CA PHE A 73 0.28 2.98 15.60
C PHE A 73 -0.60 2.07 16.46
N LEU A 74 -0.17 1.76 17.69
CA LEU A 74 -0.97 0.94 18.61
C LEU A 74 -2.28 1.62 18.99
N ALA A 75 -2.28 2.94 19.18
CA ALA A 75 -3.50 3.71 19.41
C ALA A 75 -4.44 3.68 18.18
N LEU A 76 -3.89 3.73 16.96
CA LEU A 76 -4.67 3.54 15.73
C LEU A 76 -5.26 2.12 15.64
N HIS A 77 -4.53 1.09 16.07
CA HIS A 77 -5.07 -0.28 16.12
C HIS A 77 -6.27 -0.39 17.06
N GLU A 78 -6.19 0.19 18.25
CA GLU A 78 -7.31 0.22 19.21
C GLU A 78 -8.49 1.02 18.64
N TYR A 79 -8.22 2.12 17.95
CA TYR A 79 -9.24 2.88 17.24
C TYR A 79 -9.94 2.04 16.17
N PHE A 80 -9.22 1.25 15.37
CA PHE A 80 -9.82 0.35 14.39
C PHE A 80 -10.66 -0.75 15.06
N ALA A 81 -10.22 -1.30 16.19
CA ALA A 81 -10.98 -2.30 16.94
C ALA A 81 -12.31 -1.74 17.44
N ALA A 82 -12.31 -0.52 17.98
CA ALA A 82 -13.51 0.16 18.44
C ALA A 82 -14.45 0.59 17.29
N THR A 83 -13.87 1.04 16.18
CA THR A 83 -14.60 1.64 15.06
C THR A 83 -15.18 0.60 14.10
N TYR A 84 -14.52 -0.54 13.94
CA TYR A 84 -14.92 -1.63 13.05
C TYR A 84 -15.11 -2.94 13.82
N PRO A 85 -16.07 -3.01 14.77
CA PRO A 85 -16.23 -4.16 15.64
C PRO A 85 -16.63 -5.42 14.85
N LEU A 86 -17.41 -5.30 13.77
CA LEU A 86 -17.78 -6.44 12.94
C LEU A 86 -16.59 -7.02 12.17
N VAL A 87 -15.66 -6.17 11.70
CA VAL A 87 -14.43 -6.63 11.04
C VAL A 87 -13.61 -7.45 12.04
N HIS A 88 -13.40 -6.92 13.25
CA HIS A 88 -12.61 -7.58 14.28
C HIS A 88 -13.27 -8.85 14.86
N GLN A 89 -14.59 -8.97 14.77
CA GLN A 89 -15.32 -10.16 15.21
C GLN A 89 -15.31 -11.27 14.15
N ASN A 90 -15.34 -10.93 12.86
CA ASN A 90 -15.56 -11.91 11.79
C ASN A 90 -14.28 -12.25 11.01
N LEU A 91 -13.23 -11.43 11.08
CA LEU A 91 -11.96 -11.70 10.41
C LEU A 91 -10.92 -12.15 11.43
N SER A 92 -10.06 -13.08 11.01
CA SER A 92 -8.87 -13.41 11.78
C SER A 92 -7.86 -12.27 11.65
N ARG A 93 -7.47 -11.67 12.78
CA ARG A 93 -6.49 -10.58 12.84
C ARG A 93 -5.15 -11.12 13.33
N GLU A 94 -4.10 -10.77 12.61
CA GLU A 94 -2.70 -10.99 12.99
C GLU A 94 -1.94 -9.67 13.04
N THR A 95 -1.03 -9.54 14.00
CA THR A 95 -0.09 -8.43 14.07
C THR A 95 1.27 -8.91 13.60
N VAL A 96 1.77 -8.38 12.48
CA VAL A 96 3.05 -8.74 11.88
C VAL A 96 4.09 -7.68 12.24
N ALA A 97 5.28 -8.12 12.67
CA ALA A 97 6.38 -7.25 13.07
C ALA A 97 5.99 -6.15 14.09
N GLY A 98 4.98 -6.41 14.91
CA GLY A 98 4.50 -5.50 15.96
C GLY A 98 3.52 -4.41 15.51
N LEU A 99 3.63 -3.91 14.26
CA LEU A 99 2.88 -2.72 13.81
C LEU A 99 2.07 -2.92 12.53
N SER A 100 2.25 -4.00 11.79
CA SER A 100 1.44 -4.28 10.60
C SER A 100 0.22 -5.11 10.97
N LEU A 101 -0.93 -4.82 10.38
CA LEU A 101 -2.15 -5.58 10.57
C LEU A 101 -2.46 -6.41 9.33
N LEU A 102 -2.67 -7.70 9.54
CA LEU A 102 -3.20 -8.62 8.53
C LEU A 102 -4.57 -9.10 8.99
N TYR A 103 -5.58 -8.90 8.15
CA TYR A 103 -6.92 -9.42 8.37
C TYR A 103 -7.23 -10.46 7.30
N THR A 104 -7.57 -11.66 7.73
CA THR A 104 -7.97 -12.76 6.85
C THR A 104 -9.47 -12.98 6.96
N TRP A 105 -10.18 -12.75 5.85
CA TRP A 105 -11.57 -13.14 5.70
C TRP A 105 -11.64 -14.44 4.90
N GLU A 106 -11.96 -15.54 5.56
CA GLU A 106 -12.07 -16.83 4.90
C GLU A 106 -13.29 -16.86 3.96
N GLY A 107 -13.03 -17.10 2.67
CA GLY A 107 -14.07 -17.22 1.66
C GLY A 107 -14.81 -18.56 1.79
N THR A 108 -16.04 -18.61 1.28
CA THR A 108 -16.87 -19.83 1.33
C THR A 108 -16.50 -20.87 0.27
N ASP A 109 -15.75 -20.49 -0.76
CA ASP A 109 -15.32 -21.36 -1.85
C ASP A 109 -13.77 -21.42 -1.90
N PRO A 110 -13.14 -22.48 -1.38
CA PRO A 110 -11.69 -22.60 -1.31
C PRO A 110 -11.04 -22.83 -2.69
N ALA A 111 -11.82 -23.06 -3.75
CA ALA A 111 -11.30 -23.21 -5.11
C ALA A 111 -11.05 -21.86 -5.82
N ARG A 112 -11.52 -20.74 -5.25
CA ARG A 112 -11.30 -19.39 -5.78
C ARG A 112 -9.92 -18.86 -5.41
N GLU A 113 -9.34 -18.06 -6.30
CA GLU A 113 -8.12 -17.33 -6.00
C GLU A 113 -8.40 -16.24 -4.94
N PRO A 114 -7.51 -16.07 -3.94
CA PRO A 114 -7.66 -15.03 -2.94
C PRO A 114 -7.40 -13.64 -3.53
N ILE A 115 -8.02 -12.63 -2.92
CA ILE A 115 -7.77 -11.22 -3.23
C ILE A 115 -7.11 -10.58 -2.01
N VAL A 116 -6.12 -9.72 -2.26
CA VAL A 116 -5.46 -8.92 -1.24
C VAL A 116 -5.83 -7.46 -1.43
N LEU A 117 -6.44 -6.86 -0.41
CA LEU A 117 -6.55 -5.42 -0.27
C LEU A 117 -5.41 -4.98 0.64
N MET A 118 -4.53 -4.12 0.13
CA MET A 118 -3.36 -3.67 0.88
C MET A 118 -3.19 -2.16 0.79
N GLY A 119 -2.69 -1.60 1.88
CA GLY A 119 -2.32 -0.20 2.01
C GLY A 119 -1.31 -0.07 3.13
N HIS A 120 -0.88 1.16 3.41
CA HIS A 120 0.01 1.48 4.51
C HIS A 120 -0.68 2.41 5.50
N MET A 121 -0.28 2.34 6.77
CA MET A 121 -0.85 3.14 7.86
C MET A 121 0.01 4.34 8.22
N ASP A 122 1.27 4.35 7.79
CA ASP A 122 2.20 5.44 8.06
C ASP A 122 1.98 6.61 7.10
N VAL A 123 2.31 7.80 7.59
CA VAL A 123 2.27 9.04 6.82
C VAL A 123 3.64 9.69 6.81
N VAL A 124 3.91 10.49 5.78
CA VAL A 124 5.12 11.32 5.76
C VAL A 124 4.94 12.54 6.69
N PRO A 125 6.02 13.06 7.29
CA PRO A 125 5.94 14.31 8.03
C PRO A 125 5.52 15.46 7.11
N VAL A 126 4.92 16.51 7.69
CA VAL A 126 4.77 17.79 7.00
C VAL A 126 6.14 18.30 6.58
N VAL A 127 6.23 18.93 5.41
CA VAL A 127 7.50 19.48 4.93
C VAL A 127 7.94 20.58 5.91
N PRO A 128 9.12 20.45 6.54
CA PRO A 128 9.57 21.43 7.53
C PRO A 128 9.61 22.84 6.96
N GLY A 129 9.04 23.80 7.70
CA GLY A 129 8.93 25.20 7.28
C GLY A 129 7.71 25.52 6.43
N THR A 130 6.85 24.55 6.12
CA THR A 130 5.57 24.77 5.42
C THR A 130 4.36 24.75 6.36
N GLU A 131 4.56 24.69 7.67
CA GLU A 131 3.48 24.54 8.65
C GLU A 131 2.45 25.68 8.54
N GLY A 132 2.89 26.89 8.22
CA GLY A 132 2.02 28.06 8.00
C GLY A 132 1.25 28.07 6.68
N ASP A 133 1.58 27.17 5.74
CA ASP A 133 0.87 27.06 4.46
C ASP A 133 -0.41 26.21 4.58
N TRP A 134 -0.57 25.47 5.68
CA TRP A 134 -1.74 24.63 5.94
C TRP A 134 -2.85 25.45 6.61
N LEU A 135 -4.05 25.42 6.02
CA LEU A 135 -5.23 26.12 6.55
C LEU A 135 -5.79 25.49 7.84
N HIS A 136 -5.52 24.20 8.02
CA HIS A 136 -6.01 23.38 9.13
C HIS A 136 -4.90 22.41 9.56
N ASP A 137 -4.93 22.06 10.84
CA ASP A 137 -4.04 21.05 11.44
C ASP A 137 -4.30 19.63 10.89
#